data_AF-A0A5E7TQ37-F1
#
_entry.id   AF-A0A5E7TQ37-F1
#
_cell.length_a   1.000
_cell.length_b   1.000
_cell.length_c   1.000
_cell.angle_alpha   90.00
_cell.angle_beta   90.00
_cell.angle_gamma   90.00
#
_symmetry.space_group_name_H-M   'P 1'
#
loop_
_entity.id
_entity.type
_entity.pdbx_description
1 polymer ?
#
loop_
_entity_poly.entity_id
_entity_poly.type
_entity_poly.pdbx_seq_one_letter_code
_entity_poly.pdbx_strand_id
1 'polypeptide(L)'
;MKKPFLTLGRVVLTLLIVSFAVVVVWRMVMYYMFAPWTRDGHIRADIVQIAPDVSGLIQQVEVRDNQLVKRGQVLFSIDPDRFKLALRQAKAAVADREETLAQAQREAKRNKGLGNLVPGEQLEESQSKVARAQVALMEAQVAVDSAQLNLDRSVIRSPVDGYVNDRAPRTQEFVSAGRPVLSVVDSNSFHIDGYFEETKLNGIHIGQSVDIRVIGDNARLRGHVESIVAGIEDRDRTSGNNLLPNVNPAFSWVRLAQRIPVRIAFDDVPDDFRMIAGRTATVSIIDDQQREPAQ
;
A
#
# COMPACT_ATOMS: atom_id res chain seq x y z
N MET A 1 64.49 -56.10 3.27
CA MET A 1 64.17 -54.78 3.85
C MET A 1 62.97 -54.19 3.11
N LYS A 2 61.74 -54.40 3.61
CA LYS A 2 60.51 -53.92 2.95
C LYS A 2 60.27 -52.48 3.37
N LYS A 3 60.28 -51.53 2.43
CA LYS A 3 60.23 -50.07 2.63
C LYS A 3 58.90 -49.66 3.32
N PRO A 4 58.84 -49.48 4.65
CA PRO A 4 57.59 -49.16 5.35
C PRO A 4 57.16 -47.70 5.12
N PHE A 5 58.07 -46.87 4.61
CA PHE A 5 57.84 -45.47 4.26
C PHE A 5 56.82 -45.30 3.12
N LEU A 6 56.77 -46.22 2.15
CA LEU A 6 55.81 -46.17 1.03
C LEU A 6 54.38 -46.57 1.45
N THR A 7 54.25 -47.49 2.40
CA THR A 7 52.96 -47.87 2.98
C THR A 7 52.46 -46.82 3.96
N LEU A 8 53.34 -46.21 4.75
CA LEU A 8 52.99 -45.13 5.67
C LEU A 8 52.53 -43.88 4.90
N GLY A 9 53.22 -43.52 3.81
CA GLY A 9 52.81 -42.43 2.93
C GLY A 9 51.43 -42.65 2.28
N ARG A 10 51.10 -43.89 1.89
CA ARG A 10 49.77 -44.24 1.39
C ARG A 10 48.68 -44.11 2.46
N VAL A 11 48.95 -44.57 3.69
CA VAL A 11 47.99 -44.47 4.80
C VAL A 11 47.72 -43.02 5.19
N VAL A 12 48.77 -42.19 5.26
CA VAL A 12 48.64 -40.75 5.52
C VAL A 12 47.85 -40.06 4.39
N LEU A 13 48.13 -40.40 3.13
CA LEU A 13 47.40 -39.85 1.99
C LEU A 13 45.91 -40.24 2.02
N THR A 14 45.58 -41.50 2.34
CA THR A 14 44.19 -41.93 2.48
C THR A 14 43.48 -41.26 3.65
N LEU A 15 44.14 -41.07 4.79
CA LEU A 15 43.58 -40.36 5.94
C LEU A 15 43.34 -38.88 5.62
N LEU A 16 44.25 -38.23 4.89
CA LEU A 16 44.06 -36.87 4.42
C LEU A 16 42.85 -36.75 3.49
N ILE A 17 42.70 -37.66 2.51
CA ILE A 17 41.54 -37.67 1.61
C ILE A 17 40.24 -37.91 2.38
N VAL A 18 40.21 -38.85 3.32
CA VAL A 18 39.03 -39.12 4.15
C VAL A 18 38.70 -37.93 5.04
N SER A 19 39.70 -37.31 5.66
CA SER A 19 39.49 -36.11 6.50
C SER A 19 38.95 -34.94 5.68
N PHE A 20 39.48 -34.70 4.48
CA PHE A 20 38.97 -33.71 3.55
C PHE A 20 37.51 -34.01 3.14
N ALA A 21 37.21 -35.25 2.76
CA ALA A 21 35.84 -35.66 2.42
C ALA A 21 34.87 -35.44 3.60
N VAL A 22 35.27 -35.77 4.83
CA VAL A 22 34.47 -35.51 6.03
C VAL A 22 34.22 -34.01 6.23
N VAL A 23 35.24 -33.16 6.03
CA VAL A 23 35.08 -31.70 6.13
C VAL A 23 34.13 -31.17 5.06
N VAL A 24 34.24 -31.65 3.81
CA VAL A 24 33.34 -31.24 2.72
C VAL A 24 31.90 -31.67 3.01
N VAL A 25 31.67 -32.92 3.42
CA VAL A 25 30.32 -33.42 3.76
C VAL A 25 29.76 -32.66 4.95
N TRP A 26 30.56 -32.42 5.99
CA TRP A 26 30.15 -31.65 7.15
C TRP A 26 29.75 -30.22 6.75
N ARG A 27 30.58 -29.52 5.96
CA ARG A 27 30.28 -28.17 5.47
C ARG A 27 29.02 -28.13 4.59
N MET A 28 28.83 -29.15 3.75
CA MET A 28 27.64 -29.26 2.90
C MET A 28 26.38 -29.48 3.75
N VAL A 29 26.42 -30.38 4.74
CA VAL A 29 25.31 -30.59 5.69
C VAL A 29 25.02 -29.30 6.44
N MET A 30 26.04 -28.60 6.95
CA MET A 30 25.84 -27.34 7.67
C MET A 30 25.15 -26.29 6.79
N TYR A 31 25.59 -26.15 5.53
CA TYR A 31 24.97 -25.22 4.58
C TYR A 31 23.51 -25.60 4.26
N TYR A 32 23.25 -26.86 3.90
CA TYR A 32 21.89 -27.28 3.52
C TYR A 32 20.90 -27.27 4.70
N MET A 33 21.39 -27.56 5.91
CA MET A 33 20.53 -27.72 7.08
C MET A 33 20.32 -26.42 7.85
N PHE A 34 21.31 -25.52 7.88
CA PHE A 34 21.27 -24.30 8.71
C PHE A 34 21.34 -22.99 7.93
N ALA A 35 21.74 -22.98 6.66
CA ALA A 35 21.79 -21.71 5.92
C ALA A 35 20.36 -21.14 5.79
N PRO A 36 20.15 -19.87 6.16
CA PRO A 36 18.85 -19.23 6.08
C PRO A 36 18.52 -18.88 4.62
N TRP A 37 17.91 -19.82 3.91
CA TRP A 37 17.34 -19.62 2.58
C TRP A 37 15.93 -20.20 2.49
N THR A 38 15.12 -19.63 1.60
CA THR A 38 13.81 -20.13 1.23
C THR A 38 13.58 -20.04 -0.27
N ARG A 39 12.89 -21.03 -0.84
CA ARG A 39 12.36 -20.98 -2.22
C ARG A 39 10.97 -20.35 -2.29
N ASP A 40 10.35 -20.18 -1.14
CA ASP A 40 9.00 -19.67 -0.97
C ASP A 40 9.08 -18.17 -0.65
N GLY A 41 9.55 -17.40 -1.63
CA GLY A 41 9.54 -15.95 -1.58
C GLY A 41 8.58 -15.41 -2.63
N HIS A 42 7.87 -14.34 -2.32
CA HIS A 42 6.96 -13.69 -3.26
C HIS A 42 7.23 -12.20 -3.34
N ILE A 43 7.35 -11.67 -4.55
CA ILE A 43 7.36 -10.22 -4.78
C ILE A 43 5.95 -9.69 -4.47
N ARG A 44 5.88 -8.67 -3.63
CA ARG A 44 4.65 -8.01 -3.18
C ARG A 44 4.79 -6.52 -3.43
N ALA A 45 3.66 -5.85 -3.57
CA ALA A 45 3.56 -4.40 -3.65
C ALA A 45 2.20 -3.99 -3.09
N ASP A 46 2.12 -2.74 -2.66
CA ASP A 46 0.88 -2.15 -2.20
C ASP A 46 -0.04 -1.90 -3.40
N ILE A 47 -1.26 -2.43 -3.28
CA ILE A 47 -2.30 -2.28 -4.29
C ILE A 47 -3.25 -1.19 -3.80
N VAL A 48 -3.17 -0.01 -4.41
CA VAL A 48 -4.04 1.10 -4.09
C VAL A 48 -5.34 0.97 -4.85
N GLN A 49 -6.42 0.76 -4.11
CA GLN A 49 -7.77 0.69 -4.66
C GLN A 49 -8.32 2.10 -4.86
N ILE A 50 -8.66 2.42 -6.10
CA ILE A 50 -9.20 3.72 -6.50
C ILE A 50 -10.72 3.63 -6.46
N ALA A 51 -11.30 4.28 -5.46
CA ALA A 51 -12.74 4.49 -5.34
C ALA A 51 -13.06 5.96 -5.62
N PRO A 52 -14.15 6.26 -6.38
CA PRO A 52 -14.57 7.64 -6.57
C PRO A 52 -15.29 8.15 -5.32
N ASP A 53 -15.15 9.45 -5.05
CA ASP A 53 -15.85 10.11 -3.93
C ASP A 53 -17.29 10.53 -4.31
N VAL A 54 -17.58 10.64 -5.60
CA VAL A 54 -18.88 11.00 -6.15
C VAL A 54 -19.40 9.90 -7.07
N SER A 55 -20.72 9.75 -7.15
CA SER A 55 -21.36 8.74 -8.00
C SER A 55 -21.81 9.34 -9.34
N GLY A 56 -21.73 8.57 -10.41
CA GLY A 56 -22.19 9.01 -11.73
C GLY A 56 -21.75 8.08 -12.86
N LEU A 57 -22.06 8.47 -14.09
CA LEU A 57 -21.61 7.76 -15.29
C LEU A 57 -20.19 8.20 -15.66
N ILE A 58 -19.36 7.26 -16.07
CA ILE A 58 -18.04 7.56 -16.61
C ILE A 58 -18.19 8.19 -18.00
N GLN A 59 -17.68 9.42 -18.15
CA GLN A 59 -17.66 10.15 -19.41
C GLN A 59 -16.46 9.77 -20.27
N GLN A 60 -15.28 9.65 -19.66
CA GLN A 60 -14.04 9.32 -20.37
C GLN A 60 -13.09 8.53 -19.47
N VAL A 61 -12.34 7.62 -20.10
CA VAL A 61 -11.28 6.83 -19.47
C VAL A 61 -9.99 7.17 -20.19
N GLU A 62 -9.02 7.71 -19.45
CA GLU A 62 -7.76 8.24 -19.99
C GLU A 62 -6.58 7.26 -19.85
N VAL A 63 -6.86 6.08 -19.27
CA VAL A 63 -5.86 5.04 -19.02
C VAL A 63 -6.27 3.73 -19.68
N ARG A 64 -5.26 2.92 -19.97
CA ARG A 64 -5.40 1.57 -20.49
C ARG A 64 -4.94 0.56 -19.45
N ASP A 65 -5.38 -0.67 -19.63
CA ASP A 65 -4.92 -1.80 -18.84
C ASP A 65 -3.39 -1.94 -18.91
N ASN A 66 -2.76 -2.23 -17.77
CA ASN A 66 -1.31 -2.45 -17.63
C ASN A 66 -0.44 -1.22 -17.97
N GLN A 67 -1.03 -0.02 -18.04
CA GLN A 67 -0.31 1.23 -18.32
C GLN A 67 0.39 1.77 -17.06
N LEU A 68 1.61 2.29 -17.24
CA LEU A 68 2.31 3.08 -16.22
C LEU A 68 1.65 4.46 -16.09
N VAL A 69 1.25 4.82 -14.87
CA VAL A 69 0.66 6.10 -14.51
C VAL A 69 1.50 6.79 -13.46
N LYS A 70 1.48 8.13 -13.50
CA LYS A 70 2.12 8.98 -12.48
C LYS A 70 1.12 9.49 -11.46
N ARG A 71 1.61 9.85 -10.28
CA ARG A 71 0.84 10.55 -9.26
C ARG A 71 0.23 11.83 -9.83
N GLY A 72 -1.08 12.00 -9.63
CA GLY A 72 -1.86 13.13 -10.13
C GLY A 72 -2.37 12.98 -11.57
N GLN A 73 -1.93 11.95 -12.32
CA GLN A 73 -2.44 11.67 -13.65
C GLN A 73 -3.92 11.31 -13.61
N VAL A 74 -4.71 11.83 -14.55
CA VAL A 74 -6.14 11.52 -14.67
C VAL A 74 -6.29 10.06 -15.10
N LEU A 75 -7.13 9.33 -14.38
CA LEU A 75 -7.46 7.94 -14.66
C LEU A 75 -8.75 7.88 -15.48
N PHE A 76 -9.82 8.46 -14.95
CA PHE A 76 -11.11 8.58 -15.63
C PHE A 76 -11.88 9.78 -15.04
N SER A 77 -12.88 10.24 -15.79
CA SER A 77 -13.77 11.32 -15.37
C SER A 77 -15.22 10.85 -15.34
N ILE A 78 -15.93 11.29 -14.31
CA ILE A 78 -17.37 11.16 -14.17
C ILE A 78 -18.01 12.37 -14.85
N ASP A 79 -19.15 12.16 -15.50
CA ASP A 79 -19.94 13.19 -16.15
C ASP A 79 -20.11 14.44 -15.26
N PRO A 80 -19.52 15.59 -15.65
CA PRO A 80 -19.50 16.78 -14.82
C PRO A 80 -20.81 17.56 -14.87
N ASP A 81 -21.74 17.26 -15.77
CA ASP A 81 -22.85 18.17 -16.09
C ASP A 81 -23.81 18.34 -14.91
N ARG A 82 -24.09 17.25 -14.18
CA ARG A 82 -24.88 17.32 -12.95
C ARG A 82 -24.20 18.18 -11.88
N PHE A 83 -22.87 18.09 -11.76
CA PHE A 83 -22.11 18.85 -10.76
C PHE A 83 -21.99 20.33 -11.15
N LYS A 84 -21.81 20.64 -12.45
CA LYS A 84 -21.86 22.02 -12.96
C LYS A 84 -23.22 22.67 -12.74
N LEU A 85 -24.31 21.92 -12.92
CA LEU A 85 -25.67 22.40 -12.62
C LEU A 85 -25.84 22.71 -11.14
N ALA A 86 -25.42 21.81 -10.26
CA ALA A 86 -25.47 22.01 -8.81
C ALA A 86 -24.64 23.23 -8.37
N LEU A 87 -23.45 23.42 -8.94
CA LEU A 87 -22.61 24.59 -8.69
C LEU A 87 -23.29 25.89 -9.13
N ARG A 88 -23.92 25.92 -10.31
CA ARG A 88 -24.68 27.09 -10.78
C ARG A 88 -25.85 27.41 -9.85
N GLN A 89 -26.59 26.39 -9.39
CA GLN A 89 -27.68 26.56 -8.46
C GLN A 89 -27.21 27.13 -7.11
N ALA A 90 -26.10 26.61 -6.56
CA ALA A 90 -25.52 27.11 -5.32
C ALA A 90 -25.05 28.57 -5.46
N LYS A 91 -24.41 28.93 -6.58
CA LYS A 91 -24.00 30.31 -6.86
C LYS A 91 -25.19 31.27 -6.97
N ALA A 92 -26.30 30.83 -7.58
CA ALA A 92 -27.53 31.62 -7.62
C ALA A 92 -28.13 31.84 -6.22
N ALA A 93 -28.06 30.82 -5.35
CA ALA A 93 -28.50 30.96 -3.96
C ALA A 93 -27.63 31.96 -3.18
N VAL A 94 -26.31 31.97 -3.39
CA VAL A 94 -25.43 33.00 -2.80
C VAL A 94 -25.87 34.40 -3.22
N ALA A 95 -26.07 34.64 -4.52
CA ALA A 95 -26.51 35.96 -5.02
C ALA A 95 -27.85 36.41 -4.39
N ASP A 96 -28.81 35.49 -4.22
CA ASP A 96 -30.08 35.77 -3.54
C ASP A 96 -29.89 36.14 -2.05
N ARG A 97 -29.00 35.44 -1.34
CA ARG A 97 -28.70 35.73 0.07
C ARG A 97 -27.89 37.01 0.25
N GLU A 98 -27.00 37.33 -0.69
CA GLU A 98 -26.29 38.61 -0.73
C GLU A 98 -27.27 39.78 -0.83
N GLU A 99 -28.25 39.71 -1.73
CA GLU A 99 -29.27 40.76 -1.86
C GLU A 99 -30.16 40.86 -0.62
N THR A 100 -30.53 39.72 -0.03
CA THR A 100 -31.30 39.69 1.23
C THR A 100 -30.53 40.35 2.37
N LEU A 101 -29.22 40.07 2.49
CA LEU A 101 -28.35 40.70 3.48
C LEU A 101 -28.22 42.21 3.21
N ALA A 102 -28.02 42.60 1.95
CA ALA A 102 -27.93 44.01 1.57
C ALA A 102 -29.23 44.76 1.90
N GLN A 103 -30.39 44.15 1.68
CA GLN A 103 -31.69 44.71 2.07
C GLN A 103 -31.80 44.87 3.59
N ALA A 104 -31.47 43.84 4.36
CA ALA A 104 -31.49 43.89 5.83
C ALA A 104 -30.54 44.97 6.39
N GLN A 105 -29.36 45.12 5.79
CA GLN A 105 -28.39 46.15 6.15
C GLN A 105 -28.90 47.56 5.84
N ARG A 106 -29.53 47.77 4.67
CA ARG A 106 -30.16 49.05 4.31
C ARG A 106 -31.26 49.42 5.31
N GLU A 107 -32.09 48.46 5.70
CA GLU A 107 -33.14 48.65 6.70
C GLU A 107 -32.58 48.97 8.09
N ALA A 108 -31.59 48.20 8.57
CA ALA A 108 -30.94 48.47 9.85
C ALA A 108 -30.25 49.84 9.87
N LYS A 109 -29.60 50.25 8.77
CA LYS A 109 -28.99 51.57 8.63
C LYS A 109 -30.03 52.69 8.64
N ARG A 110 -31.17 52.49 7.95
CA ARG A 110 -32.30 53.43 7.95
C ARG A 110 -32.86 53.61 9.36
N ASN A 111 -33.16 52.51 10.06
CA ASN A 111 -33.71 52.54 11.41
C ASN A 111 -32.76 53.20 12.41
N LYS A 112 -31.44 52.97 12.28
CA LYS A 112 -30.41 53.65 13.07
C LYS A 112 -30.33 55.16 12.78
N GLY A 113 -30.51 55.58 11.53
CA GLY A 113 -30.50 56.99 11.13
C GLY A 113 -31.71 57.80 11.62
N LEU A 114 -32.82 57.13 11.93
CA LEU A 114 -34.05 57.76 12.46
C LEU A 114 -33.99 58.05 13.97
N GLY A 115 -32.95 57.60 14.68
CA GLY A 115 -32.72 57.92 16.09
C GLY A 115 -33.89 57.54 17.00
N ASN A 116 -34.34 58.48 17.85
CA ASN A 116 -35.40 58.26 18.84
C ASN A 116 -36.81 58.08 18.23
N LEU A 117 -36.96 58.15 16.91
CA LEU A 117 -38.24 57.91 16.23
C LEU A 117 -38.56 56.41 16.08
N VAL A 118 -37.60 55.52 16.37
CA VAL A 118 -37.75 54.07 16.28
C VAL A 118 -37.58 53.45 17.67
N PRO A 119 -38.51 52.58 18.12
CA PRO A 119 -38.38 51.87 19.40
C PRO A 119 -37.11 51.01 19.46
N GLY A 120 -36.51 50.86 20.65
CA GLY A 120 -35.31 50.04 20.86
C GLY A 120 -35.48 48.59 20.40
N GLU A 121 -36.66 48.01 20.63
CA GLU A 121 -37.03 46.67 20.16
C GLU A 121 -36.92 46.52 18.62
N GLN A 122 -37.38 47.52 17.86
CA GLN A 122 -37.33 47.50 16.39
C GLN A 122 -35.89 47.60 15.86
N LEU A 123 -35.02 48.31 16.59
CA LEU A 123 -33.58 48.37 16.32
C LEU A 123 -32.90 47.02 16.55
N GLU A 124 -33.18 46.37 17.68
CA GLU A 124 -32.68 45.04 18.01
C GLU A 124 -33.18 43.98 17.02
N GLU A 125 -34.45 44.06 16.61
CA GLU A 125 -35.03 43.18 15.59
C GLU A 125 -34.31 43.35 14.23
N SER A 126 -34.03 44.60 13.84
CA SER A 126 -33.33 44.91 12.59
C SER A 126 -31.89 44.40 12.60
N GLN A 127 -31.18 44.55 13.72
CA GLN A 127 -29.83 43.99 13.89
C GLN A 127 -29.86 42.45 13.84
N SER A 128 -30.86 41.84 14.50
CA SER A 128 -31.06 40.39 14.46
C SER A 128 -31.34 39.89 13.04
N LYS A 129 -32.08 40.65 12.23
CA LYS A 129 -32.31 40.33 10.80
C LYS A 129 -31.02 40.34 9.99
N VAL A 130 -30.14 41.33 10.21
CA VAL A 130 -28.82 41.37 9.55
C VAL A 130 -27.97 40.15 9.95
N ALA A 131 -27.90 39.84 11.24
CA ALA A 131 -27.13 38.68 11.72
C ALA A 131 -27.65 37.37 11.12
N ARG A 132 -28.97 37.16 11.07
CA ARG A 132 -29.58 35.98 10.43
C ARG A 132 -29.30 35.91 8.93
N ALA A 133 -29.42 37.03 8.22
CA ALA A 133 -29.11 37.08 6.78
C ALA A 133 -27.63 36.80 6.51
N GLN A 134 -26.73 37.24 7.40
CA GLN A 134 -25.31 36.96 7.28
C GLN A 134 -25.00 35.47 7.49
N VAL A 135 -25.62 34.81 8.48
CA VAL A 135 -25.51 33.35 8.66
C VAL A 135 -26.05 32.61 7.44
N ALA A 136 -27.20 33.02 6.92
CA ALA A 136 -27.79 32.40 5.72
C ALA A 136 -26.90 32.55 4.47
N LEU A 137 -26.19 33.69 4.33
CA LEU A 137 -25.19 33.88 3.28
C LEU A 137 -24.01 32.92 3.46
N MET A 138 -23.49 32.77 4.68
CA MET A 138 -22.41 31.83 4.98
C MET A 138 -22.80 30.39 4.65
N GLU A 139 -24.03 29.97 4.99
CA GLU A 139 -24.56 28.65 4.62
C GLU A 139 -24.62 28.45 3.10
N ALA A 140 -25.07 29.46 2.35
CA ALA A 140 -25.09 29.42 0.90
C ALA A 140 -23.67 29.32 0.30
N GLN A 141 -22.70 30.01 0.89
CA GLN A 141 -21.30 29.92 0.46
C GLN A 141 -20.72 28.51 0.68
N VAL A 142 -20.99 27.89 1.83
CA VAL A 142 -20.58 26.49 2.09
C VAL A 142 -21.21 25.53 1.07
N ALA A 143 -22.45 25.79 0.63
CA ALA A 143 -23.09 25.01 -0.41
C ALA A 143 -22.37 25.14 -1.77
N VAL A 144 -21.85 26.33 -2.11
CA VAL A 144 -21.00 26.53 -3.30
C VAL A 144 -19.71 25.74 -3.18
N ASP A 145 -19.04 25.80 -2.02
CA ASP A 145 -17.77 25.10 -1.79
C ASP A 145 -17.96 23.58 -1.89
N SER A 146 -19.05 23.05 -1.35
CA SER A 146 -19.42 21.63 -1.47
C SER A 146 -19.70 21.23 -2.93
N ALA A 147 -20.44 22.05 -3.67
CA ALA A 147 -20.72 21.79 -5.09
C ALA A 147 -19.45 21.84 -5.95
N GLN A 148 -18.53 22.76 -5.65
CA GLN A 148 -17.23 22.86 -6.32
C GLN A 148 -16.37 21.64 -6.02
N LEU A 149 -16.29 21.22 -4.75
CA LEU A 149 -15.53 20.04 -4.35
C LEU A 149 -16.04 18.77 -5.05
N ASN A 150 -17.36 18.62 -5.18
CA ASN A 150 -17.95 17.49 -5.89
C ASN A 150 -17.62 17.51 -7.40
N LEU A 151 -17.57 18.70 -8.01
CA LEU A 151 -17.14 18.86 -9.39
C LEU A 151 -15.65 18.51 -9.55
N ASP A 152 -14.79 18.96 -8.65
CA ASP A 152 -13.35 18.67 -8.70
C ASP A 152 -13.09 17.17 -8.48
N ARG A 153 -13.85 16.54 -7.58
CA ARG A 153 -13.82 15.10 -7.30
C ARG A 153 -14.47 14.24 -8.39
N SER A 154 -15.08 14.85 -9.41
CA SER A 154 -15.55 14.12 -10.59
C SER A 154 -14.39 13.69 -11.51
N VAL A 155 -13.19 14.26 -11.33
CA VAL A 155 -11.97 13.87 -12.04
C VAL A 155 -11.11 13.01 -11.13
N ILE A 156 -11.07 11.71 -11.41
CA ILE A 156 -10.34 10.75 -10.59
C ILE A 156 -8.89 10.69 -11.07
N ARG A 157 -7.95 10.85 -10.12
CA ARG A 157 -6.51 10.88 -10.38
C ARG A 157 -5.78 9.80 -9.60
N SER A 158 -4.61 9.38 -10.09
CA SER A 158 -3.77 8.42 -9.37
C SER A 158 -3.16 9.05 -8.12
N PRO A 159 -3.26 8.43 -6.93
CA PRO A 159 -2.60 8.91 -5.72
C PRO A 159 -1.11 8.56 -5.68
N VAL A 160 -0.67 7.57 -6.46
CA VAL A 160 0.69 7.02 -6.49
C VAL A 160 1.22 6.88 -7.91
N ASP A 161 2.52 6.73 -8.06
CA ASP A 161 3.16 6.31 -9.30
C ASP A 161 3.10 4.78 -9.40
N GLY A 162 2.62 4.23 -10.52
CA GLY A 162 2.27 2.82 -10.52
C GLY A 162 1.76 2.26 -11.84
N TYR A 163 1.47 0.96 -11.84
CA TYR A 163 0.85 0.30 -12.97
C TYR A 163 -0.65 0.10 -12.72
N VAL A 164 -1.46 0.50 -13.70
CA VAL A 164 -2.90 0.22 -13.70
C VAL A 164 -3.11 -1.27 -13.91
N ASN A 165 -3.93 -1.89 -13.06
CA ASN A 165 -4.27 -3.31 -13.20
C ASN A 165 -5.15 -3.59 -14.44
N ASP A 166 -5.28 -4.86 -14.83
CA ASP A 166 -5.94 -5.32 -16.07
C ASP A 166 -7.48 -5.26 -16.04
N ARG A 167 -8.03 -4.23 -15.40
CA ARG A 167 -9.48 -4.01 -15.29
C ARG A 167 -9.80 -2.53 -15.20
N ALA A 168 -9.45 -1.78 -16.24
CA ALA A 168 -9.88 -0.41 -16.40
C ALA A 168 -11.42 -0.35 -16.53
N PRO A 169 -12.07 0.65 -15.91
CA PRO A 169 -13.50 0.86 -16.06
C PRO A 169 -13.82 1.28 -17.50
N ARG A 170 -15.07 1.13 -17.91
CA ARG A 170 -15.50 1.49 -19.29
C ARG A 170 -16.29 2.79 -19.31
N THR A 171 -16.23 3.51 -20.42
CA THR A 171 -17.13 4.64 -20.68
C THR A 171 -18.59 4.18 -20.61
N GLN A 172 -19.48 5.04 -20.10
CA GLN A 172 -20.90 4.75 -19.81
C GLN A 172 -21.16 3.75 -18.66
N GLU A 173 -20.12 3.27 -17.98
CA GLU A 173 -20.29 2.49 -16.76
C GLU A 173 -20.71 3.42 -15.61
N PHE A 174 -21.67 2.96 -14.79
CA PHE A 174 -22.11 3.71 -13.61
C PHE A 174 -21.27 3.33 -12.40
N VAL A 175 -20.62 4.32 -11.78
CA VAL A 175 -19.80 4.13 -10.60
C VAL A 175 -20.48 4.71 -9.36
N SER A 176 -20.30 4.01 -8.23
CA SER A 176 -20.85 4.42 -6.94
C SER A 176 -19.75 4.91 -6.01
N ALA A 177 -20.04 5.94 -5.23
CA ALA A 177 -19.10 6.52 -4.29
C ALA A 177 -18.64 5.46 -3.26
N GLY A 178 -17.33 5.47 -2.96
CA GLY A 178 -16.71 4.57 -1.97
C GLY A 178 -16.55 3.11 -2.44
N ARG A 179 -16.94 2.77 -3.67
CA ARG A 179 -16.68 1.43 -4.24
C ARG A 179 -15.46 1.49 -5.17
N PRO A 180 -14.42 0.67 -4.93
CA PRO A 180 -13.28 0.58 -5.84
C PRO A 180 -13.69 0.18 -7.25
N VAL A 181 -13.19 0.90 -8.25
CA VAL A 181 -13.45 0.64 -9.68
C VAL A 181 -12.18 0.35 -10.46
N LEU A 182 -11.04 0.77 -9.94
CA LEU A 182 -9.72 0.57 -10.52
C LEU A 182 -8.73 0.29 -9.40
N SER A 183 -7.64 -0.41 -9.70
CA SER A 183 -6.52 -0.58 -8.78
C SER A 183 -5.22 -0.20 -9.45
N VAL A 184 -4.34 0.48 -8.72
CA VAL A 184 -3.00 0.84 -9.15
C VAL A 184 -2.00 0.13 -8.24
N VAL A 185 -1.04 -0.57 -8.83
CA VAL A 185 0.09 -1.19 -8.10
C VAL A 185 1.16 -0.12 -7.94
N ASP A 186 1.48 0.27 -6.71
CA ASP A 186 2.48 1.29 -6.42
C ASP A 186 3.89 0.78 -6.76
N SER A 187 4.59 1.50 -7.65
CA SER A 187 5.92 1.13 -8.10
C SER A 187 7.02 1.33 -7.05
N ASN A 188 6.76 2.12 -6.01
CA ASN A 188 7.74 2.39 -4.96
C ASN A 188 7.60 1.46 -3.73
N SER A 189 6.59 0.59 -3.72
CA SER A 189 6.26 -0.28 -2.58
C SER A 189 6.68 -1.75 -2.78
N PHE A 190 7.44 -2.05 -3.84
CA PHE A 190 7.89 -3.41 -4.11
C PHE A 190 8.77 -3.92 -2.97
N HIS A 191 8.44 -5.11 -2.46
CA HIS A 191 9.19 -5.84 -1.45
C HIS A 191 9.06 -7.34 -1.68
N ILE A 192 9.82 -8.15 -0.94
CA ILE A 192 9.66 -9.60 -0.93
C ILE A 192 9.20 -10.07 0.44
N ASP A 193 8.16 -10.88 0.45
CA ASP A 193 7.81 -11.69 1.61
C ASP A 193 8.44 -13.08 1.43
N GLY A 194 9.49 -13.36 2.20
CA GLY A 194 10.17 -14.65 2.26
C GLY A 194 9.64 -15.51 3.39
N TYR A 195 9.15 -16.71 3.10
CA TYR A 195 8.61 -17.63 4.10
C TYR A 195 9.70 -18.59 4.59
N PHE A 196 10.33 -18.27 5.71
CA PHE A 196 11.43 -19.05 6.29
C PHE A 196 10.95 -20.08 7.31
N GLU A 197 11.63 -21.22 7.40
CA GLU A 197 11.41 -22.19 8.49
C GLU A 197 11.75 -21.56 9.84
N GLU A 198 10.88 -21.76 10.84
CA GLU A 198 11.08 -21.33 12.23
C GLU A 198 12.46 -21.73 12.78
N THR A 199 12.94 -22.93 12.44
CA THR A 199 14.24 -23.46 12.87
C THR A 199 15.44 -22.66 12.37
N LYS A 200 15.27 -21.87 11.30
CA LYS A 200 16.34 -21.07 10.66
C LYS A 200 16.34 -19.60 11.10
N LEU A 201 15.34 -19.17 11.86
CA LEU A 201 15.18 -17.75 12.25
C LEU A 201 16.32 -17.21 13.10
N ASN A 202 16.98 -18.05 13.91
CA ASN A 202 18.14 -17.64 14.69
C ASN A 202 19.31 -17.12 13.82
N GLY A 203 19.36 -17.52 12.55
CA GLY A 203 20.34 -17.03 11.59
C GLY A 203 19.94 -15.74 10.86
N ILE A 204 18.75 -15.21 11.11
CA ILE A 204 18.16 -14.06 10.40
C ILE A 204 18.08 -12.86 11.34
N HIS A 205 18.72 -11.77 10.93
CA HIS A 205 18.73 -10.50 11.65
C HIS A 205 18.32 -9.36 10.74
N ILE A 206 17.64 -8.37 11.30
CA ILE A 206 17.25 -7.15 10.59
C ILE A 206 18.51 -6.42 10.09
N GLY A 207 18.48 -5.99 8.83
CA GLY A 207 19.59 -5.33 8.16
C GLY A 207 20.57 -6.25 7.44
N GLN A 208 20.46 -7.58 7.59
CA GLN A 208 21.32 -8.51 6.84
C GLN A 208 21.06 -8.44 5.33
N SER A 209 22.13 -8.55 4.55
CA SER A 209 22.05 -8.60 3.08
C SER A 209 21.44 -9.91 2.58
N VAL A 210 20.72 -9.82 1.47
CA VAL A 210 19.95 -10.90 0.89
C VAL A 210 20.22 -10.99 -0.61
N ASP A 211 20.55 -12.18 -1.09
CA ASP A 211 20.55 -12.52 -2.52
C ASP A 211 19.16 -13.01 -2.91
N ILE A 212 18.59 -12.37 -3.94
CA ILE A 212 17.25 -12.63 -4.43
C ILE A 212 17.37 -13.14 -5.86
N ARG A 213 16.78 -14.30 -6.11
CA ARG A 213 16.69 -14.90 -7.44
C ARG A 213 15.24 -15.16 -7.82
N VAL A 214 14.75 -14.41 -8.78
CA VAL A 214 13.38 -14.55 -9.26
C VAL A 214 13.29 -15.73 -10.24
N ILE A 215 12.26 -16.56 -10.12
CA ILE A 215 12.07 -17.71 -11.01
C ILE A 215 11.85 -17.21 -12.44
N GLY A 216 12.51 -17.87 -13.40
CA GLY A 216 12.44 -17.54 -14.82
C GLY A 216 13.29 -16.33 -15.21
N ASP A 217 14.10 -15.80 -14.29
CA ASP A 217 15.00 -14.67 -14.52
C ASP A 217 16.45 -15.03 -14.18
N ASN A 218 17.39 -14.38 -14.84
CA ASN A 218 18.82 -14.50 -14.56
C ASN A 218 19.38 -13.30 -13.80
N ALA A 219 18.60 -12.21 -13.68
CA ALA A 219 18.97 -11.07 -12.88
C ALA A 219 19.18 -11.47 -11.41
N ARG A 220 20.30 -11.05 -10.83
CA ARG A 220 20.55 -11.17 -9.39
C ARG A 220 20.13 -9.87 -8.74
N LEU A 221 19.08 -9.95 -7.93
CA LEU A 221 18.59 -8.81 -7.16
C LEU A 221 19.22 -8.87 -5.77
N ARG A 222 19.47 -7.69 -5.20
CA ARG A 222 19.99 -7.56 -3.84
C ARG A 222 19.03 -6.76 -2.99
N GLY A 223 19.01 -7.10 -1.71
CA GLY A 223 18.19 -6.43 -0.73
C GLY A 223 18.71 -6.65 0.66
N HIS A 224 17.93 -6.18 1.63
CA HIS A 224 18.20 -6.42 3.04
C HIS A 224 16.93 -6.83 3.78
N VAL A 225 17.11 -7.54 4.89
CA VAL A 225 16.01 -7.89 5.79
C VAL A 225 15.47 -6.61 6.44
N GLU A 226 14.25 -6.23 6.09
CA GLU A 226 13.59 -5.04 6.64
C GLU A 226 12.93 -5.36 7.98
N SER A 227 12.15 -6.44 8.03
CA SER A 227 11.45 -6.85 9.25
C SER A 227 11.09 -8.34 9.26
N ILE A 228 10.83 -8.86 10.46
CA ILE A 228 10.34 -10.22 10.70
C ILE A 228 8.95 -10.05 11.32
N VAL A 229 7.96 -10.80 10.81
CA VAL A 229 6.58 -10.64 11.32
C VAL A 229 6.50 -10.99 12.82
N ALA A 230 5.75 -10.21 13.58
CA ALA A 230 5.62 -10.39 15.02
C ALA A 230 4.63 -11.52 15.42
N GLY A 231 3.86 -12.04 14.47
CA GLY A 231 2.88 -13.09 14.76
C GLY A 231 2.31 -13.71 13.48
N ILE A 232 1.93 -14.98 13.61
CA ILE A 232 1.18 -15.74 12.60
C ILE A 232 -0.10 -16.29 13.25
N GLU A 233 -1.14 -16.47 12.46
CA GLU A 233 -2.41 -17.01 12.95
C GLU A 233 -2.28 -18.50 13.28
N ASP A 234 -2.80 -18.89 14.45
CA ASP A 234 -2.84 -20.28 14.89
C ASP A 234 -4.03 -20.99 14.24
N ARG A 235 -3.76 -21.82 13.22
CA ARG A 235 -4.79 -22.55 12.47
C ARG A 235 -5.53 -23.59 13.30
N ASP A 236 -4.95 -24.04 14.42
CA ASP A 236 -5.58 -25.02 15.30
C ASP A 236 -6.46 -24.36 16.36
N ARG A 237 -6.41 -23.03 16.47
CA ARG A 237 -7.22 -22.21 17.39
C ARG A 237 -8.24 -21.39 16.62
N THR A 238 -9.50 -21.79 16.71
CA THR A 238 -10.63 -21.01 16.18
C THR A 238 -11.33 -20.23 17.31
N SER A 239 -11.87 -19.06 17.01
CA SER A 239 -12.72 -18.33 17.96
C SER A 239 -14.08 -19.01 18.05
N GLY A 240 -14.42 -19.58 19.20
CA GLY A 240 -15.75 -20.16 19.44
C GLY A 240 -16.81 -19.08 19.70
N ASN A 241 -18.09 -19.43 19.57
CA ASN A 241 -19.23 -18.50 19.74
C ASN A 241 -19.26 -17.76 21.09
N ASN A 242 -18.59 -18.26 22.13
CA ASN A 242 -18.53 -17.65 23.47
C ASN A 242 -17.27 -16.82 23.74
N LEU A 243 -16.54 -16.38 22.69
CA LEU A 243 -15.20 -15.74 22.83
C LEU A 243 -14.17 -16.65 23.54
N LEU A 244 -14.48 -17.93 23.67
CA LEU A 244 -13.57 -18.94 24.19
C LEU A 244 -12.79 -19.54 23.02
N PRO A 245 -11.49 -19.79 23.19
CA PRO A 245 -10.70 -20.49 22.19
C PRO A 245 -11.23 -21.91 22.01
N ASN A 246 -11.56 -22.27 20.77
CA ASN A 246 -11.88 -23.63 20.39
C ASN A 246 -10.68 -24.23 19.66
N VAL A 247 -10.01 -25.17 20.33
CA VAL A 247 -8.80 -25.80 19.82
C VAL A 247 -9.16 -27.15 19.21
N ASN A 248 -8.67 -27.42 18.00
CA ASN A 248 -8.85 -28.70 17.36
C ASN A 248 -8.11 -29.81 18.16
N PRO A 249 -8.80 -30.83 18.69
CA PRO A 249 -8.15 -31.90 19.47
C PRO A 249 -7.34 -32.87 18.60
N ALA A 250 -7.37 -32.74 17.26
CA ALA A 250 -6.60 -33.58 16.35
C ALA A 250 -5.10 -33.33 16.53
N PHE A 251 -4.40 -34.32 17.10
CA PHE A 251 -2.94 -34.31 17.19
C PHE A 251 -2.32 -34.61 15.82
N SER A 252 -1.60 -33.65 15.23
CA SER A 252 -0.72 -33.94 14.12
C SER A 252 0.51 -34.69 14.64
N TRP A 253 0.60 -35.99 14.35
CA TRP A 253 1.76 -36.83 14.72
C TRP A 253 3.06 -36.42 14.02
N VAL A 254 2.97 -35.60 12.96
CA VAL A 254 4.11 -34.93 12.33
C VAL A 254 4.15 -33.47 12.76
N ARG A 255 5.26 -33.03 13.37
CA ARG A 255 5.55 -31.61 13.62
C ARG A 255 6.38 -31.06 12.47
N LEU A 256 5.82 -30.12 11.72
CA LEU A 256 6.54 -29.35 10.72
C LEU A 256 6.86 -27.98 11.30
N ALA A 257 8.03 -27.44 10.98
CA ALA A 257 8.37 -26.07 11.34
C ALA A 257 7.38 -25.10 10.69
N GLN A 258 6.92 -24.10 11.44
CA GLN A 258 6.08 -23.06 10.87
C GLN A 258 6.89 -22.19 9.90
N ARG A 259 6.20 -21.60 8.92
CA ARG A 259 6.79 -20.68 7.95
C ARG A 259 6.55 -19.26 8.47
N ILE A 260 7.62 -18.58 8.85
CA ILE A 260 7.56 -17.21 9.35
C ILE A 260 7.90 -16.24 8.21
N PRO A 261 6.97 -15.35 7.82
CA PRO A 261 7.23 -14.28 6.87
C PRO A 261 8.32 -13.33 7.36
N VAL A 262 9.33 -13.15 6.51
CA VAL A 262 10.38 -12.15 6.66
C VAL A 262 10.27 -11.20 5.47
N ARG A 263 10.09 -9.91 5.76
CA ARG A 263 10.02 -8.87 4.74
C ARG A 263 11.41 -8.40 4.36
N ILE A 264 11.65 -8.32 3.06
CA ILE A 264 12.93 -7.94 2.46
C ILE A 264 12.69 -6.76 1.52
N ALA A 265 13.43 -5.68 1.76
CA ALA A 265 13.44 -4.51 0.90
C ALA A 265 14.49 -4.68 -0.21
N PHE A 266 14.22 -4.13 -1.39
CA PHE A 266 15.19 -4.13 -2.50
C PHE A 266 16.17 -2.97 -2.35
N ASP A 267 17.46 -3.24 -2.57
CA ASP A 267 18.52 -2.22 -2.55
C ASP A 267 18.90 -1.76 -3.96
N ASP A 268 19.01 -2.72 -4.88
CA ASP A 268 19.44 -2.49 -6.25
C ASP A 268 18.59 -3.35 -7.20
N VAL A 269 17.96 -2.68 -8.17
CA VAL A 269 17.09 -3.29 -9.17
C VAL A 269 17.54 -2.77 -10.53
N PRO A 270 18.00 -3.66 -11.44
CA PRO A 270 18.34 -3.27 -12.80
C PRO A 270 17.19 -2.58 -13.52
N ASP A 271 17.47 -1.54 -14.31
CA ASP A 271 16.45 -0.77 -15.05
C ASP A 271 15.65 -1.62 -16.07
N ASP A 272 16.23 -2.71 -16.55
CA ASP A 272 15.61 -3.66 -17.47
C ASP A 272 14.74 -4.72 -16.75
N PHE A 273 14.81 -4.80 -15.41
CA PHE A 273 14.05 -5.76 -14.63
C PHE A 273 12.60 -5.29 -14.42
N ARG A 274 11.66 -6.00 -15.04
CA ARG A 274 10.24 -5.72 -14.83
C ARG A 274 9.74 -6.29 -13.49
N MET A 275 9.50 -5.39 -12.55
CA MET A 275 8.83 -5.69 -11.28
C MET A 275 7.35 -6.07 -11.52
N ILE A 276 6.99 -7.27 -11.09
CA ILE A 276 5.60 -7.78 -11.16
C ILE A 276 5.28 -8.43 -9.81
N ALA A 277 4.28 -7.90 -9.12
CA ALA A 277 3.79 -8.49 -7.89
C ALA A 277 3.21 -9.89 -8.15
N GLY A 278 3.51 -10.83 -7.26
CA GLY A 278 3.12 -12.23 -7.36
C GLY A 278 4.19 -13.16 -7.93
N ARG A 279 5.29 -12.65 -8.50
CA ARG A 279 6.41 -13.50 -8.94
C ARG A 279 7.03 -14.24 -7.75
N THR A 280 7.35 -15.50 -7.94
CA THR A 280 8.07 -16.32 -6.96
C THR A 280 9.57 -16.07 -7.05
N ALA A 281 10.22 -15.96 -5.90
CA ALA A 281 11.65 -15.76 -5.76
C ALA A 281 12.24 -16.73 -4.74
N THR A 282 13.46 -17.17 -5.01
CA THR A 282 14.32 -17.79 -4.00
C THR A 282 15.09 -16.69 -3.29
N VAL A 283 15.08 -16.74 -1.98
CA VAL A 283 15.69 -15.76 -1.09
C VAL A 283 16.77 -16.46 -0.28
N SER A 284 17.99 -15.95 -0.31
CA SER A 284 19.10 -16.47 0.49
C SER A 284 19.75 -15.34 1.28
N ILE A 285 19.81 -15.47 2.59
CA ILE A 285 20.48 -14.48 3.45
C ILE A 285 21.97 -14.72 3.39
N ILE A 286 22.72 -13.65 3.14
CA ILE A 286 24.18 -13.67 3.05
C ILE A 286 24.72 -13.34 4.44
N ASP A 287 25.54 -14.23 4.98
CA ASP A 287 26.23 -13.97 6.24
C ASP A 287 27.38 -12.96 5.97
N ASP A 288 27.45 -11.88 6.74
CA ASP A 288 28.35 -10.74 6.50
C ASP A 288 29.85 -11.15 6.55
N GLN A 289 30.15 -12.36 7.06
CA GLN A 289 31.47 -12.98 7.02
C GLN A 289 31.91 -13.48 5.62
N GLN A 290 31.04 -13.46 4.62
CA GLN A 290 31.36 -13.86 3.23
C GLN A 290 31.61 -12.68 2.28
N ARG A 291 31.82 -11.45 2.78
CA ARG A 291 32.38 -10.37 1.96
C ARG A 291 33.83 -10.68 1.60
N GLU A 292 34.05 -11.54 0.60
CA GLU A 292 35.26 -11.43 -0.20
C GLU A 292 35.22 -10.07 -0.92
N PRO A 293 36.27 -9.24 -0.78
CA PRO A 293 36.35 -8.02 -1.57
C PRO A 293 36.44 -8.42 -3.04
N ALA A 294 35.54 -7.87 -3.86
CA ALA A 294 35.67 -7.91 -5.31
C ALA A 294 37.06 -7.35 -5.67
N GLN A 295 37.88 -8.21 -6.26
CA GLN A 295 39.12 -7.80 -6.96
C GLN A 295 38.77 -7.17 -8.30
#